data_AF-A0A7C6ZB34-F1
#
_entry.id   AF-A0A7C6ZB34-F1
#
_cell.length_a   1.000
_cell.length_b   1.000
_cell.length_c   1.000
_cell.angle_alpha   90.00
_cell.angle_beta   90.00
_cell.angle_gamma   90.00
#
_symmetry.space_group_name_H-M   'P 1'
#
loop_
_entity.id
_entity.type
_entity.pdbx_description
1 polymer ?
#
loop_
_entity_poly.entity_id
_entity_poly.type
_entity_poly.pdbx_seq_one_letter_code
_entity_poly.pdbx_strand_id
1 'polypeptide(L)'
;MDHLEERLASDGLKAIKAVRPSWAQYDDIVRLRESVTEHQLIEAAKDVGLLSKSEMKTLAGLLAKRHECAHPSDYNPDMNEAIGYVSELLGRVEALDRKSL
;
A
#
# COMPACT_ATOMS: atom_id res chain seq x y z
N MET A 1 4.32 -5.26 -1.26
CA MET A 1 3.05 -4.66 -0.84
C MET A 1 1.87 -5.58 -1.18
N ASP A 2 2.11 -6.89 -1.26
CA ASP A 2 1.21 -7.82 -1.94
C ASP A 2 -0.17 -7.89 -1.28
N HIS A 3 -0.25 -7.81 0.05
CA HIS A 3 -1.53 -7.88 0.73
C HIS A 3 -2.46 -6.69 0.44
N LEU A 4 -1.95 -5.45 0.41
CA LEU A 4 -2.79 -4.27 0.09
C LEU A 4 -3.32 -4.35 -1.36
N GLU A 5 -2.47 -4.82 -2.27
CA GLU A 5 -2.79 -5.03 -3.67
C GLU A 5 -3.89 -6.10 -3.84
N GLU A 6 -3.77 -7.23 -3.13
CA GLU A 6 -4.80 -8.27 -3.10
C GLU A 6 -6.15 -7.74 -2.62
N ARG A 7 -6.15 -6.91 -1.56
CA ARG A 7 -7.39 -6.27 -1.07
C ARG A 7 -7.97 -5.28 -2.07
N LEU A 8 -7.12 -4.52 -2.77
CA LEU A 8 -7.55 -3.61 -3.85
C LEU A 8 -8.15 -4.36 -5.05
N ALA A 9 -7.72 -5.60 -5.27
CA ALA A 9 -8.16 -6.44 -6.37
C ALA A 9 -9.36 -7.35 -6.03
N SER A 10 -9.83 -7.36 -4.78
CA SER A 10 -10.81 -8.35 -4.31
C SER A 10 -12.16 -8.30 -5.01
N ASP A 11 -12.50 -7.17 -5.62
CA ASP A 11 -13.74 -6.96 -6.40
C ASP A 11 -13.53 -7.07 -7.93
N GLY A 12 -12.35 -7.50 -8.37
CA GLY A 12 -11.94 -7.51 -9.77
C GLY A 12 -11.54 -6.13 -10.31
N LEU A 13 -10.96 -5.26 -9.46
CA LEU A 13 -10.53 -3.90 -9.77
C LEU A 13 -11.68 -2.94 -10.15
N LYS A 14 -12.93 -3.25 -9.78
CA LYS A 14 -14.08 -2.43 -10.18
C LYS A 14 -14.06 -1.07 -9.47
N ALA A 15 -13.91 -1.06 -8.15
CA ALA A 15 -13.87 0.15 -7.34
C ALA A 15 -12.67 1.03 -7.71
N ILE A 16 -11.50 0.44 -7.90
CA ILE A 16 -10.28 1.19 -8.23
C ILE A 16 -10.36 1.84 -9.61
N LYS A 17 -10.94 1.14 -10.62
CA LYS A 17 -11.18 1.69 -11.95
C LYS A 17 -12.21 2.83 -11.94
N ALA A 18 -13.19 2.77 -11.05
CA ALA A 18 -14.18 3.84 -10.90
C ALA A 18 -13.55 5.15 -10.38
N VAL A 19 -12.59 5.06 -9.43
CA VAL A 19 -11.92 6.25 -8.86
C VAL A 19 -10.66 6.66 -9.63
N ARG A 20 -10.04 5.75 -10.40
CA ARG A 20 -8.90 6.02 -11.29
C ARG A 20 -9.22 5.54 -12.73
N PRO A 21 -10.00 6.31 -13.51
CA PRO A 21 -10.39 5.91 -14.87
C PRO A 21 -9.21 5.66 -15.82
N SER A 22 -8.07 6.31 -15.59
CA SER A 22 -6.83 6.08 -16.36
C SER A 22 -6.17 4.73 -16.12
N TRP A 23 -6.73 3.89 -15.23
CA TRP A 23 -6.29 2.52 -14.96
C TRP A 23 -7.25 1.47 -15.55
N ALA A 24 -8.28 1.89 -16.30
CA ALA A 24 -9.28 0.99 -16.86
C ALA A 24 -8.69 -0.10 -17.78
N GLN A 25 -7.55 0.18 -18.43
CA GLN A 25 -6.84 -0.73 -19.33
C GLN A 25 -6.16 -1.92 -18.66
N TYR A 26 -6.03 -1.93 -17.33
CA TYR A 26 -5.40 -3.05 -16.62
C TYR A 26 -6.45 -4.05 -16.17
N ASP A 27 -6.32 -5.31 -16.59
CA ASP A 27 -7.29 -6.36 -16.27
C ASP A 27 -6.94 -7.13 -14.98
N ASP A 28 -5.71 -6.95 -14.49
CA ASP A 28 -5.19 -7.62 -13.30
C ASP A 28 -4.29 -6.69 -12.49
N ILE A 29 -4.17 -6.99 -11.19
CA ILE A 29 -3.42 -6.18 -10.24
C ILE A 29 -1.91 -6.23 -10.48
N VAL A 30 -1.40 -7.31 -11.06
CA VAL A 30 0.03 -7.53 -11.31
C VAL A 30 0.52 -6.56 -12.40
N ARG A 31 -0.23 -6.42 -13.50
CA ARG A 31 0.08 -5.44 -14.54
C ARG A 31 -0.09 -4.01 -14.05
N LEU A 32 -1.11 -3.77 -13.21
CA LEU A 32 -1.33 -2.45 -12.64
C LEU A 32 -0.12 -2.02 -11.80
N ARG A 33 0.34 -2.85 -10.84
CA ARG A 33 1.46 -2.50 -9.94
C ARG A 33 2.79 -2.33 -10.66
N GLU A 34 3.01 -3.00 -11.79
CA GLU A 34 4.21 -2.79 -12.61
C GLU A 34 4.21 -1.44 -13.33
N SER A 35 3.01 -0.86 -13.50
CA SER A 35 2.81 0.37 -14.28
C SER A 35 2.59 1.62 -13.43
N VAL A 36 2.39 1.47 -12.11
CA VAL A 36 2.13 2.58 -11.18
C VAL A 36 3.04 2.47 -9.95
N THR A 37 3.25 3.59 -9.28
CA THR A 37 4.06 3.58 -8.05
C THR A 37 3.29 2.98 -6.87
N GLU A 38 4.00 2.35 -5.94
CA GLU A 38 3.43 1.87 -4.67
C GLU A 38 2.69 2.99 -3.91
N HIS A 39 3.19 4.23 -4.00
CA HIS A 39 2.51 5.41 -3.43
C HIS A 39 1.12 5.64 -4.02
N GLN A 40 0.98 5.54 -5.35
CA GLN A 40 -0.32 5.70 -6.02
C GLN A 40 -1.31 4.60 -5.62
N LEU A 41 -0.86 3.37 -5.38
CA LEU A 41 -1.70 2.28 -4.87
C LEU A 41 -2.23 2.59 -3.46
N ILE A 42 -1.37 3.14 -2.60
CA ILE A 42 -1.75 3.60 -1.25
C ILE A 42 -2.79 4.73 -1.31
N GLU A 43 -2.63 5.69 -2.23
CA GLU A 43 -3.62 6.75 -2.45
C GLU A 43 -4.96 6.19 -2.93
N ALA A 44 -4.92 5.29 -3.92
CA ALA A 44 -6.12 4.67 -4.48
C ALA A 44 -6.89 3.86 -3.42
N ALA A 45 -6.19 3.16 -2.51
CA ALA A 45 -6.81 2.46 -1.39
C ALA A 45 -7.61 3.41 -0.48
N LYS A 46 -7.18 4.66 -0.31
CA LYS A 46 -7.96 5.68 0.40
C LYS A 46 -9.14 6.20 -0.41
N ASP A 47 -8.98 6.33 -1.73
CA ASP A 47 -10.05 6.82 -2.60
C ASP A 47 -11.21 5.83 -2.74
N VAL A 48 -10.92 4.52 -2.69
CA VAL A 48 -11.94 3.45 -2.66
C VAL A 48 -12.49 3.18 -1.24
N GLY A 49 -12.04 3.91 -0.23
CA GLY A 49 -12.53 3.79 1.15
C GLY A 49 -11.94 2.64 1.97
N LEU A 50 -10.99 1.88 1.42
CA LEU A 50 -10.29 0.81 2.15
C LEU A 50 -9.40 1.38 3.27
N LEU A 51 -8.83 2.56 3.05
CA LEU A 51 -8.04 3.30 4.02
C LEU A 51 -8.69 4.64 4.37
N SER A 52 -8.63 5.01 5.64
CA SER A 52 -8.82 6.39 6.05
C SER A 52 -7.63 7.25 5.60
N LYS A 53 -7.81 8.58 5.61
CA LYS A 53 -6.72 9.55 5.35
C LYS A 53 -5.55 9.38 6.32
N SER A 54 -5.84 8.99 7.57
CA SER A 54 -4.84 8.71 8.60
C SER A 54 -3.98 7.50 8.22
N GLU A 55 -4.63 6.37 7.94
CA GLU A 55 -3.95 5.11 7.59
C GLU A 55 -3.13 5.23 6.32
N MET A 56 -3.65 5.94 5.31
CA MET A 56 -2.93 6.25 4.08
C MET A 56 -1.61 6.98 4.36
N LYS A 57 -1.64 8.03 5.20
CA LYS A 57 -0.42 8.77 5.57
C LYS A 57 0.58 7.90 6.32
N THR A 58 0.09 7.05 7.23
CA THR A 58 0.94 6.11 7.96
C THR A 58 1.64 5.14 7.01
N LEU A 59 0.90 4.49 6.09
CA LEU A 59 1.49 3.58 5.11
C LEU A 59 2.47 4.29 4.16
N ALA A 60 2.17 5.52 3.73
CA ALA A 60 3.10 6.31 2.93
C ALA A 60 4.41 6.62 3.69
N GLY A 61 4.33 6.88 5.00
CA GLY A 61 5.51 7.04 5.85
C GLY A 61 6.33 5.75 5.99
N LEU A 62 5.68 4.61 6.18
CA LEU A 62 6.34 3.29 6.24
C LEU A 62 6.98 2.90 4.90
N LEU A 63 6.38 3.31 3.78
CA LEU A 63 6.98 3.15 2.45
C LEU A 63 8.25 4.01 2.31
N ALA A 64 8.20 5.27 2.72
CA ALA A 64 9.37 6.15 2.71
C ALA A 64 10.51 5.57 3.54
N LYS A 65 10.21 5.09 4.76
CA LYS A 65 11.21 4.44 5.63
C LYS A 65 11.83 3.19 4.99
N ARG A 66 11.04 2.38 4.27
CA ARG A 66 11.58 1.26 3.48
C ARG A 66 12.51 1.73 2.36
N HIS A 67 12.16 2.81 1.67
CA HIS A 67 12.99 3.38 0.62
C HIS A 67 14.32 3.91 1.15
N GLU A 68 14.37 4.47 2.36
CA GLU A 68 15.62 4.90 3.01
C GLU A 68 16.62 3.74 3.13
N CYS A 69 16.15 2.53 3.43
CA CYS A 69 16.98 1.32 3.45
C CYS A 69 17.39 0.79 2.06
N ALA A 70 16.64 1.15 1.01
CA ALA A 70 16.85 0.63 -0.35
C ALA A 70 17.74 1.54 -1.22
N HIS A 71 17.96 2.77 -0.78
CA HIS A 71 18.84 3.74 -1.44
C HIS A 71 20.18 3.86 -0.71
N PRO A 72 21.27 4.25 -1.39
CA PRO A 72 22.53 4.59 -0.74
C PRO A 72 22.31 5.83 0.13
N SER A 73 21.94 5.58 1.38
CA SER A 73 21.74 6.57 2.43
C SER A 73 22.52 6.12 3.66
N ASP A 74 22.76 7.04 4.60
CA ASP A 74 23.34 6.71 5.90
C ASP A 74 22.31 6.10 6.87
N TYR A 75 21.11 5.75 6.38
CA TYR A 75 20.06 5.17 7.20
C TYR A 75 20.35 3.68 7.45
N ASN A 76 20.75 3.37 8.67
CA ASN A 76 21.01 2.02 9.13
C ASN A 76 20.22 1.76 10.42
N PRO A 77 18.97 1.27 10.34
CA PRO A 77 18.12 1.11 11.51
C PRO A 77 18.73 0.12 12.50
N ASP A 78 18.61 0.43 13.79
CA ASP A 78 18.96 -0.53 14.83
C ASP A 78 17.93 -1.67 14.95
N MET A 79 18.25 -2.66 15.78
CA MET A 79 17.37 -3.83 15.96
C MET A 79 15.98 -3.45 16.48
N ASN A 80 15.88 -2.47 17.37
CA ASN A 80 14.59 -2.05 17.94
C ASN A 80 13.76 -1.29 16.91
N GLU A 81 14.39 -0.44 16.11
CA GLU A 81 13.73 0.25 15.00
C GLU A 81 13.18 -0.74 13.96
N ALA A 82 13.96 -1.77 13.63
CA ALA A 82 13.54 -2.81 12.70
C ALA A 82 12.35 -3.63 13.25
N ILE A 83 12.41 -4.04 14.52
CA ILE A 83 11.31 -4.75 15.18
C ILE A 83 10.06 -3.87 15.24
N GLY A 84 10.20 -2.60 15.60
CA GLY A 84 9.09 -1.65 15.64
C GLY A 84 8.43 -1.48 14.28
N TYR A 85 9.23 -1.34 13.22
CA TYR A 85 8.74 -1.24 11.84
C TYR A 85 7.94 -2.48 11.41
N VAL A 86 8.48 -3.69 11.64
CA VAL A 86 7.80 -4.94 11.27
C VAL A 86 6.53 -5.14 12.10
N SER A 87 6.59 -4.87 13.40
CA SER A 87 5.41 -4.96 14.29
C SER A 87 4.29 -4.03 13.84
N GLU A 88 4.63 -2.79 13.45
CA GLU A 88 3.64 -1.86 12.91
C GLU A 88 3.02 -2.39 11.62
N LEU A 89 3.82 -2.89 10.67
CA LEU A 89 3.32 -3.48 9.43
C LEU A 89 2.35 -4.64 9.68
N LEU A 90 2.68 -5.55 10.59
CA LEU A 90 1.81 -6.68 10.95
C LEU A 90 0.47 -6.20 11.51
N GLY A 91 0.50 -5.18 12.39
CA GLY A 91 -0.73 -4.56 12.90
C GLY A 91 -1.58 -3.90 11.82
N ARG A 92 -0.95 -3.35 10.75
CA ARG A 92 -1.69 -2.81 9.59
C ARG A 92 -2.31 -3.90 8.74
N VAL A 93 -1.62 -5.02 8.53
CA VAL A 93 -2.17 -6.19 7.81
C VAL A 93 -3.43 -6.69 8.51
N GLU A 94 -3.37 -6.93 9.83
CA GLU A 94 -4.52 -7.39 10.61
C GLU A 94 -5.70 -6.39 10.57
N ALA A 95 -5.42 -5.08 10.56
CA ALA A 95 -6.45 -4.06 10.42
C ALA A 95 -7.08 -4.05 9.02
N LEU A 96 -6.32 -4.37 7.98
CA LEU A 96 -6.79 -4.41 6.60
C LEU A 96 -7.62 -5.67 6.32
N ASP A 97 -7.27 -6.81 6.90
CA ASP A 97 -8.03 -8.07 6.79
C ASP A 97 -9.50 -7.92 7.20
N ARG A 98 -9.77 -7.03 8.16
CA ARG A 98 -11.13 -6.74 8.65
C ARG A 98 -11.95 -5.87 7.70
N LYS A 99 -11.40 -5.42 6.57
CA LYS A 99 -12.04 -4.51 5.62
C LYS A 99 -12.19 -5.17 4.26
N SER A 100 -13.29 -4.91 3.57
CA SER A 100 -13.53 -5.31 2.18
C SER A 100 -13.98 -4.12 1.34
N LEU A 101 -13.74 -4.21 0.03
CA LEU A 101 -14.32 -3.31 -0.97
C LEU A 101 -15.77 -3.68 -1.27
#